data_AF-A0A0H3VVS7-F1
#
_entry.id   AF-A0A0H3VVS7-F1
#
_cell.length_a   1.000
_cell.length_b   1.000
_cell.length_c   1.000
_cell.angle_alpha   90.00
_cell.angle_beta   90.00
_cell.angle_gamma   90.00
#
_symmetry.space_group_name_H-M   'P 1'
#
loop_
_entity.id
_entity.type
_entity.pdbx_description
1 polymer ?
#
loop_
_entity_poly.entity_id
_entity_poly.type
_entity_poly.pdbx_seq_one_letter_code
_entity_poly.pdbx_strand_id
1 'polypeptide(L)' 'MEGIETLSLRLDENETMALAQFVKRLSWSDLRGCAVSDEEAWVMKSAVDKLQQALREEGYAPR' A
#
# COMPACT_ATOMS: atom_id res chain seq x y z
N MET A 1 -3.57 -19.50 6.87
CA MET A 1 -2.32 -19.17 6.15
C MET A 1 -1.48 -18.33 7.07
N GLU A 2 -0.26 -18.75 7.37
CA GLU A 2 0.68 -17.90 8.13
C GLU A 2 1.15 -16.77 7.21
N GLY A 3 0.74 -15.54 7.54
CA GLY A 3 1.28 -14.33 6.92
C GLY A 3 2.58 -13.91 7.61
N ILE A 4 3.25 -12.91 7.05
CA ILE A 4 4.38 -12.26 7.73
C ILE A 4 3.86 -11.24 8.74
N GLU A 5 4.45 -11.20 9.94
CA GLU A 5 4.11 -10.23 10.98
C GLU A 5 4.69 -8.84 10.69
N THR A 6 5.91 -8.78 10.16
CA THR A 6 6.61 -7.53 9.83
C THR A 6 7.32 -7.64 8.49
N LEU A 7 7.21 -6.59 7.67
CA LEU A 7 7.93 -6.42 6.41
C LEU A 7 8.85 -5.21 6.53
N SER A 8 10.15 -5.38 6.30
CA SER A 8 11.15 -4.29 6.37
C SER A 8 11.73 -4.00 5.00
N LEU A 9 11.75 -2.72 4.61
CA LEU A 9 12.24 -2.22 3.32
C LEU A 9 13.23 -1.07 3.58
N ARG A 10 14.25 -0.94 2.73
CA ARG A 10 15.13 0.23 2.71
C ARG A 10 14.83 1.01 1.43
N LEU A 11 14.32 2.22 1.60
CA LEU A 11 14.00 3.16 0.54
C LEU A 11 14.69 4.48 0.88
N ASP A 12 15.15 5.20 -0.13
CA ASP A 12 15.56 6.60 0.08
C ASP A 12 14.33 7.52 0.26
N GLU A 13 14.57 8.81 0.56
CA GLU A 13 13.49 9.78 0.79
C GLU A 13 12.60 9.97 -0.45
N ASN A 14 13.17 9.95 -1.65
CA ASN A 14 12.43 10.12 -2.90
C ASN A 14 11.56 8.89 -3.18
N GLU A 15 12.12 7.71 -3.03
CA GLU A 15 11.41 6.43 -3.18
C GLU A 15 10.26 6.32 -2.18
N THR A 16 10.50 6.67 -0.91
CA THR A 16 9.49 6.62 0.15
C THR A 16 8.34 7.59 -0.13
N MET A 17 8.65 8.83 -0.52
CA MET A 17 7.65 9.83 -0.87
C MET A 17 6.87 9.44 -2.13
N ALA A 18 7.55 8.91 -3.16
CA ALA A 18 6.90 8.44 -4.39
C ALA A 18 5.93 7.28 -4.09
N LEU A 19 6.35 6.32 -3.26
CA LEU A 19 5.50 5.21 -2.85
C LEU A 19 4.28 5.71 -2.07
N ALA A 20 4.48 6.60 -1.09
CA ALA A 20 3.40 7.19 -0.29
C ALA A 20 2.34 7.90 -1.17
N GLN A 21 2.79 8.66 -2.17
CA GLN A 21 1.90 9.34 -3.09
C GLN A 21 1.20 8.37 -4.06
N PHE A 22 1.89 7.33 -4.52
CA PHE A 22 1.31 6.29 -5.36
C PHE A 22 0.19 5.55 -4.60
N VAL A 23 0.48 5.03 -3.41
CA VAL A 23 -0.51 4.25 -2.65
C VAL A 23 -1.72 5.08 -2.25
N LYS A 24 -1.58 6.39 -2.03
CA LYS A 24 -2.72 7.30 -1.81
C LYS A 24 -3.63 7.40 -3.03
N ARG A 25 -3.06 7.43 -4.24
CA ARG A 25 -3.80 7.68 -5.47
C ARG A 25 -4.45 6.44 -6.06
N LEU A 26 -4.07 5.25 -5.58
CA LEU A 26 -4.68 3.99 -6.00
C LEU A 26 -6.19 4.02 -5.79
N SER A 27 -6.92 3.89 -6.89
CA SER A 27 -8.37 3.75 -6.90
C SER A 27 -8.77 2.27 -6.81
N TRP A 28 -10.06 2.04 -6.53
CA TRP A 28 -10.63 0.70 -6.63
C TRP A 28 -10.45 0.11 -8.03
N SER A 29 -10.59 0.92 -9.08
CA SER A 29 -10.41 0.47 -10.47
C SER A 29 -8.97 0.04 -10.77
N ASP A 30 -7.97 0.69 -10.17
CA ASP A 30 -6.57 0.26 -10.34
C ASP A 30 -6.32 -1.10 -9.69
N LEU A 31 -6.81 -1.29 -8.45
CA LEU A 31 -6.69 -2.55 -7.72
C LEU A 31 -7.47 -3.67 -8.44
N ARG A 32 -8.67 -3.35 -8.92
CA ARG A 32 -9.53 -4.28 -9.65
C ARG A 32 -9.07 -4.51 -11.09
N GLY A 33 -8.24 -3.65 -11.66
CA GLY A 33 -7.56 -3.92 -12.92
C GLY A 33 -6.49 -5.01 -12.80
N CYS A 34 -5.88 -5.14 -11.61
CA CYS A 34 -4.75 -6.04 -11.37
C CYS A 34 -5.13 -7.41 -10.81
N ALA A 35 -6.19 -7.51 -10.01
CA ALA A 35 -6.57 -8.79 -9.40
C ALA A 35 -7.32 -9.71 -10.39
N VAL A 36 -7.44 -10.99 -10.06
CA VAL A 36 -8.21 -12.03 -10.77
C VAL A 36 -9.70 -11.98 -10.38
N SER A 37 -10.02 -11.57 -9.15
CA SER A 37 -11.40 -11.44 -8.67
C SER A 37 -11.61 -10.19 -7.80
N ASP A 38 -12.88 -9.92 -7.47
CA ASP A 38 -13.26 -8.84 -6.56
C ASP A 38 -12.78 -9.12 -5.13
N GLU A 39 -12.82 -10.38 -4.70
CA GLU A 39 -12.30 -10.81 -3.39
C GLU A 39 -10.80 -10.53 -3.27
N GLU A 40 -10.02 -10.86 -4.32
CA GLU A 40 -8.59 -10.56 -4.33
C GLU A 40 -8.35 -9.05 -4.30
N ALA A 41 -9.13 -8.25 -5.04
CA ALA A 41 -9.00 -6.79 -5.01
C ALA A 41 -9.30 -6.20 -3.61
N TRP A 42 -10.24 -6.77 -2.87
CA TRP A 42 -10.47 -6.38 -1.46
C TRP A 42 -9.30 -6.76 -0.55
N VAL A 43 -8.68 -7.92 -0.75
CA VAL A 43 -7.46 -8.32 -0.03
C VAL A 43 -6.31 -7.35 -0.34
N MET A 44 -6.11 -7.01 -1.61
CA MET A 44 -5.12 -6.01 -2.04
C MET A 44 -5.39 -4.65 -1.40
N LYS A 45 -6.65 -4.19 -1.39
CA LYS A 45 -7.05 -2.93 -0.74
C LYS A 45 -6.69 -2.92 0.74
N SER A 46 -6.97 -4.01 1.46
CA SER A 46 -6.62 -4.14 2.88
C SER A 46 -5.11 -4.08 3.11
N ALA A 47 -4.31 -4.70 2.24
CA ALA A 47 -2.85 -4.62 2.33
C ALA A 47 -2.33 -3.19 2.06
N VAL A 48 -2.88 -2.51 1.04
CA VAL A 48 -2.55 -1.11 0.73
C VAL A 48 -2.90 -0.18 1.88
N ASP A 49 -4.04 -0.39 2.56
CA ASP A 49 -4.43 0.42 3.72
C ASP A 49 -3.45 0.30 4.87
N LYS A 50 -2.93 -0.90 5.13
CA LYS A 50 -1.87 -1.13 6.14
C LYS A 50 -0.57 -0.43 5.74
N LEU A 51 -0.20 -0.46 4.46
CA LEU A 51 0.98 0.24 3.97
C LEU A 51 0.83 1.77 4.08
N GLN A 52 -0.34 2.32 3.73
CA GLN A 52 -0.65 3.74 3.93
C GLN A 52 -0.57 4.15 5.40
N GLN A 53 -1.04 3.31 6.31
CA GLN A 53 -0.96 3.54 7.76
C GLN A 53 0.50 3.57 8.23
N ALA A 54 1.30 2.57 7.87
CA ALA A 54 2.71 2.52 8.24
C ALA A 54 3.51 3.73 7.72
N LEU A 55 3.30 4.11 6.45
CA LEU A 55 3.95 5.30 5.87
C LEU A 55 3.56 6.59 6.61
N ARG A 56 2.29 6.70 7.04
CA ARG A 56 1.82 7.85 7.83
C ARG A 56 2.46 7.91 9.22
N GLU A 57 2.61 6.76 9.88
CA GLU A 57 3.25 6.65 11.20
C GLU A 57 4.74 7.06 11.14
N GLU A 58 5.43 6.76 10.05
CA GLU A 58 6.80 7.20 9.77
C GLU A 58 6.90 8.67 9.29
N GLY A 59 5.80 9.43 9.29
CA GLY A 59 5.79 10.85 8.93
C GLY A 59 5.62 11.14 7.43
N TYR A 60 5.52 10.11 6.58
CA TYR A 60 5.20 10.23 5.16
C TYR A 60 3.69 10.30 4.97
N ALA A 61 3.07 11.34 5.55
CA ALA A 61 1.64 11.59 5.41
C ALA A 61 1.32 12.11 3.99
N PRO A 62 0.54 11.37 3.18
CA PRO A 62 0.22 11.80 1.82
C PRO A 62 -0.72 13.02 1.84
N ARG A 63 -0.21 14.23 1.57
CA ARG A 63 -0.99 15.49 1.51
C ARG A 63 -2.10 15.47 0.49
#